data_AF-A0A2E7QXF3-F1
#
_entry.id   AF-A0A2E7QXF3-F1
#
_cell.length_a   1.000
_cell.length_b   1.000
_cell.length_c   1.000
_cell.angle_alpha   90.00
_cell.angle_beta   90.00
_cell.angle_gamma   90.00
#
_symmetry.space_group_name_H-M   'P 1'
#
loop_
_entity.id
_entity.type
_entity.pdbx_description
1 polymer ?
#
loop_
_entity_poly.entity_id
_entity_poly.type
_entity_poly.pdbx_seq_one_letter_code
_entity_poly.pdbx_strand_id
1 'polypeptide(L)' 'MSWVSTVLGALLGIGCVFIYRGIRTMRNKELSDDARRKGFWPLNGGLALIAVSMVLFIQFRGG' A
#
# COMPACT_ATOMS: atom_id res chain seq x y z
N MET A 1 -16.59 -4.01 17.61
CA MET A 1 -15.63 -3.47 16.63
C MET A 1 -16.44 -2.73 15.57
N SER A 2 -16.20 -1.44 15.31
CA SER A 2 -16.93 -0.76 14.24
C SER A 2 -16.49 -1.33 12.88
N TRP A 3 -17.44 -1.55 11.98
CA TRP A 3 -17.17 -2.05 10.62
C TRP A 3 -16.13 -1.19 9.87
N VAL A 4 -16.16 0.12 10.14
CA VAL A 4 -15.23 1.12 9.62
C VAL A 4 -13.78 0.81 10.03
N SER A 5 -13.53 0.47 11.29
CA SER A 5 -12.17 0.12 11.75
C SER A 5 -11.64 -1.15 11.08
N THR A 6 -12.49 -2.15 10.83
CA THR A 6 -12.12 -3.38 10.13
C THR A 6 -11.74 -3.09 8.67
N VAL A 7 -12.53 -2.27 7.97
CA VAL A 7 -12.27 -1.90 6.57
C VAL A 7 -10.99 -1.06 6.43
N LEU A 8 -10.79 -0.07 7.30
CA LEU A 8 -9.58 0.77 7.28
C LEU A 8 -8.32 -0.05 7.60
N GLY A 9 -8.41 -0.97 8.56
CA GLY A 9 -7.33 -1.92 8.86
C GLY A 9 -7.01 -2.85 7.69
N ALA A 10 -8.03 -3.37 6.99
CA ALA A 10 -7.84 -4.20 5.80
C ALA A 10 -7.17 -3.43 4.65
N LEU A 11 -7.61 -2.18 4.39
CA LEU A 11 -6.99 -1.31 3.39
C LEU A 11 -5.52 -1.02 3.74
N LEU A 12 -5.22 -0.74 5.00
CA LEU A 12 -3.84 -0.54 5.46
C LEU A 12 -2.99 -1.80 5.22
N GLY A 13 -3.51 -2.98 5.60
CA GLY A 13 -2.84 -4.26 5.40
C GLY A 13 -2.55 -4.57 3.93
N ILE A 14 -3.53 -4.36 3.04
CA ILE A 14 -3.36 -4.53 1.60
C ILE A 14 -2.30 -3.55 1.08
N GLY A 15 -2.34 -2.29 1.49
CA GLY A 15 -1.34 -1.29 1.12
C GLY A 15 0.09 -1.72 1.47
N CYS A 16 0.30 -2.27 2.67
CA CYS A 16 1.59 -2.83 3.09
C CYS A 16 2.06 -4.00 2.21
N VAL A 17 1.16 -4.90 1.81
CA VAL A 17 1.49 -6.03 0.92
C VAL A 17 1.96 -5.54 -0.45
N PHE A 18 1.28 -4.52 -0.99
CA PHE A 18 1.65 -3.90 -2.25
C PHE A 18 3.03 -3.23 -2.18
N ILE A 19 3.32 -2.49 -1.10
CA ILE A 19 4.65 -1.91 -0.84
C ILE A 19 5.71 -3.00 -0.76
N TYR A 20 5.48 -4.06 0.02
CA TYR A 20 6.43 -5.16 0.16
C TYR A 20 6.74 -5.83 -1.18
N ARG A 21 5.72 -6.08 -2.01
CA ARG A 21 5.90 -6.61 -3.36
C ARG A 21 6.71 -5.67 -4.24
N GLY A 22 6.43 -4.36 -4.21
CA GLY A 22 7.21 -3.38 -4.96
C GLY A 22 8.67 -3.32 -4.55
N ILE A 23 8.95 -3.29 -3.24
CA ILE A 23 10.32 -3.33 -2.70
C ILE A 23 11.02 -4.64 -3.10
N ARG A 24 10.35 -5.78 -3.00
CA ARG A 24 10.91 -7.08 -3.38
C ARG A 24 11.27 -7.11 -4.87
N THR A 25 10.42 -6.60 -5.74
CA THR A 25 10.69 -6.51 -7.19
C THR A 25 11.86 -5.57 -7.50
N MET A 26 11.96 -4.42 -6.83
CA MET A 26 13.07 -3.47 -7.04
C MET A 26 14.42 -4.01 -6.53
N ARG A 27 14.40 -4.78 -5.43
CA ARG A 27 15.60 -5.40 -4.82
C ARG A 27 16.00 -6.70 -5.48
N ASN A 28 15.17 -7.30 -6.34
CA ASN A 28 15.53 -8.52 -7.04
C ASN A 28 16.59 -8.22 -8.10
N LYS A 29 17.81 -8.69 -7.86
CA LYS A 29 18.96 -8.52 -8.77
C LYS A 29 18.94 -9.48 -9.96
N GLU A 30 18.07 -10.49 -9.93
CA GLU A 30 17.88 -11.43 -11.04
C GLU A 30 16.99 -10.85 -12.14
N LEU A 31 16.28 -9.74 -11.86
CA LEU A 31 15.44 -9.05 -12.82
C LEU A 31 16.27 -8.01 -13.59
N SER A 32 15.96 -7.85 -14.89
CA SER A 32 16.49 -6.75 -15.69
C SER A 32 16.05 -5.40 -15.11
N ASP A 33 16.81 -4.34 -15.37
CA ASP A 33 16.51 -3.01 -14.83
C ASP A 33 15.10 -2.51 -15.22
N ASP A 34 14.63 -2.84 -16.42
CA ASP A 34 13.25 -2.56 -16.86
C ASP A 34 12.20 -3.32 -16.05
N ALA A 35 12.47 -4.58 -15.71
CA ALA A 35 11.59 -5.37 -14.85
C ALA A 35 11.61 -4.89 -13.39
N ARG A 36 12.76 -4.41 -12.89
CA ARG A 36 12.89 -3.82 -11.55
C ARG A 36 12.10 -2.52 -11.43
N ARG A 37 12.07 -1.68 -12.48
CA ARG A 37 11.26 -0.45 -12.53
C ARG A 37 9.75 -0.73 -12.43
N LYS A 38 9.28 -1.91 -12.88
CA LYS A 38 7.87 -2.31 -12.67
C LYS A 38 7.52 -2.45 -11.18
N GLY A 39 8.50 -2.59 -10.29
CA GLY A 39 8.30 -2.57 -8.83
C GLY A 39 7.79 -1.23 -8.28
N PHE A 40 7.99 -0.11 -8.98
CA PHE A 40 7.42 1.19 -8.58
C PHE A 40 5.89 1.22 -8.67
N TRP A 41 5.30 0.45 -9.57
CA TRP A 41 3.85 0.40 -9.75
C TRP A 41 3.11 -0.12 -8.50
N PRO A 42 3.42 -1.33 -7.99
CA PRO A 42 2.81 -1.81 -6.75
C PRO A 42 3.25 -0.99 -5.53
N LEU A 43 4.45 -0.41 -5.52
CA LEU A 43 4.88 0.50 -4.44
C LEU A 43 3.97 1.74 -4.36
N ASN A 44 3.78 2.43 -5.48
CA ASN A 44 2.94 3.62 -5.55
C ASN A 44 1.48 3.30 -5.26
N GLY A 45 0.97 2.17 -5.76
CA GLY A 45 -0.38 1.69 -5.46
C GLY A 45 -0.58 1.43 -3.97
N GLY A 46 0.39 0.80 -3.30
CA GLY A 46 0.35 0.57 -1.86
C GLY A 46 0.40 1.86 -1.05
N LEU A 47 1.28 2.80 -1.40
CA LEU A 47 1.37 4.11 -0.75
C LEU A 47 0.07 4.92 -0.89
N ALA A 48 -0.53 4.93 -2.08
CA ALA A 48 -1.81 5.59 -2.31
C ALA A 48 -2.93 4.97 -1.45
N LEU A 49 -2.97 3.64 -1.35
CA LEU A 49 -3.97 2.94 -0.55
C LEU A 49 -3.86 3.27 0.94
N ILE A 50 -2.62 3.33 1.46
CA ILE A 50 -2.34 3.74 2.84
C ILE A 50 -2.75 5.20 3.07
N ALA A 51 -2.40 6.10 2.15
CA ALA A 51 -2.76 7.50 2.24
C ALA A 51 -4.29 7.69 2.27
N VAL A 52 -5.03 6.99 1.40
CA VAL A 52 -6.50 7.01 1.39
C VAL A 52 -7.06 6.47 2.72
N SER A 53 -6.52 5.36 3.22
CA SER A 53 -6.93 4.80 4.51
C SER A 53 -6.72 5.78 5.67
N MET A 54 -5.57 6.47 5.69
CA MET A 54 -5.27 7.49 6.71
C MET A 54 -6.17 8.71 6.61
N VAL A 55 -6.41 9.23 5.40
CA VAL A 55 -7.31 10.38 5.19
C VAL A 55 -8.72 10.04 5.66
N LEU A 56 -9.24 8.88 5.28
CA LEU A 56 -10.56 8.42 5.74
C LEU A 56 -10.60 8.26 7.25
N PHE A 57 -9.57 7.67 7.86
CA PHE A 57 -9.48 7.53 9.31
C PHE A 57 -9.53 8.87 10.05
N ILE A 58 -8.81 9.89 9.55
CA ILE A 58 -8.83 11.24 10.12
C ILE A 58 -10.23 11.85 10.02
N GLN A 59 -10.86 11.75 8.85
CA GLN A 59 -12.21 12.29 8.63
C GLN A 59 -13.26 11.59 9.51
N PHE A 60 -13.18 10.28 9.69
CA PHE A 60 -14.10 9.52 10.55
C PHE A 60 -13.85 9.70 12.05
N ARG A 61 -12.68 10.21 12.46
CA ARG A 61 -12.34 10.47 13.87
C ARG A 61 -12.63 11.92 14.28
N GLY A 62 -12.68 12.85 13.33
CA GLY A 62 -12.94 14.28 13.56
C GLY A 62 -14.38 14.74 13.31
N GLY A 63 -15.29 13.84 12.93
CA GLY A 63 -16.72 14.10 12.71
C GLY A 63 -17.60 13.63 13.85
#